data_AF-A0A7J8ZXS3-F1
#
_entry.id   AF-A0A7J8ZXS3-F1
#
_cell.length_a   1.000
_cell.length_b   1.000
_cell.length_c   1.000
_cell.angle_alpha   90.00
_cell.angle_beta   90.00
_cell.angle_gamma   90.00
#
_symmetry.space_group_name_H-M   'P 1'
#
loop_
_entity.id
_entity.type
_entity.pdbx_description
1 polymer ?
#
loop_
_entity_poly.entity_id
_entity_poly.type
_entity_poly.pdbx_seq_one_letter_code
_entity_poly.pdbx_strand_id
1 'polypeptide(L)'
;MNLLTGKIPDNIGNMELMESFDLSMNRLNGEITPNFSNLNFLNNFNMSYNNLTRQIPASTQLQSFENLSYVGNHLCGPPLTKNCTSKGIPTDVANDGSNSEGSRVNWL
;
A
#
# COMPACT_ATOMS: atom_id res chain seq x y z
N MET A 1 0.87 -4.10 -23.21
CA MET A 1 -0.20 -3.90 -22.21
C MET A 1 -1.03 -5.17 -22.17
N ASN A 2 -1.22 -5.75 -20.99
CA ASN A 2 -2.10 -6.90 -20.80
C ASN A 2 -3.46 -6.42 -20.24
N LEU A 3 -4.48 -7.28 -20.27
CA LEU A 3 -5.86 -6.95 -19.87
C LEU A 3 -6.30 -7.67 -18.59
N LEU A 4 -5.36 -8.10 -17.74
CA LEU A 4 -5.73 -8.71 -16.45
C LEU A 4 -6.47 -7.68 -15.59
N THR A 5 -7.57 -8.11 -15.00
CA THR A 5 -8.47 -7.29 -14.19
C THR A 5 -8.82 -8.03 -12.90
N GLY A 6 -9.46 -7.32 -11.96
CA GLY A 6 -9.83 -7.88 -10.66
C GLY A 6 -8.71 -7.75 -9.64
N LYS A 7 -8.89 -8.43 -8.50
CA LYS A 7 -7.96 -8.39 -7.38
C LYS A 7 -6.85 -9.44 -7.56
N ILE A 8 -5.70 -9.16 -6.96
CA ILE A 8 -4.67 -10.18 -6.76
C ILE A 8 -5.21 -11.16 -5.69
N PRO A 9 -5.23 -12.48 -5.97
CA PRO A 9 -5.77 -13.45 -5.03
C PRO A 9 -4.81 -13.69 -3.85
N ASP A 10 -5.38 -13.91 -2.67
CA ASP A 10 -4.64 -14.06 -1.41
C ASP A 10 -3.70 -15.28 -1.37
N ASN A 11 -3.97 -16.28 -2.21
CA ASN A 11 -3.13 -17.47 -2.32
C ASN A 11 -1.76 -17.19 -2.98
N ILE A 12 -1.51 -15.97 -3.46
CA ILE A 12 -0.18 -15.57 -3.95
C ILE A 12 0.90 -15.77 -2.88
N GLY A 13 0.53 -15.60 -1.60
CA GLY A 13 1.43 -15.83 -0.46
C GLY A 13 1.89 -17.29 -0.32
N ASN A 14 1.28 -18.25 -1.02
CA ASN A 14 1.71 -19.65 -1.01
C ASN A 14 2.91 -19.90 -1.94
N MET A 15 3.26 -18.94 -2.80
CA MET A 15 4.40 -19.04 -3.71
C MET A 15 5.69 -18.59 -2.99
N GLU A 16 6.01 -19.22 -1.86
CA GLU A 16 7.06 -18.78 -0.94
C GLU A 16 8.45 -18.68 -1.60
N LEU A 17 8.73 -19.55 -2.58
CA LEU A 17 9.99 -19.59 -3.32
C LEU A 17 10.00 -18.70 -4.57
N MET A 18 9.03 -17.80 -4.73
CA MET A 18 8.95 -16.94 -5.91
C MET A 18 10.09 -15.91 -5.93
N GLU A 19 10.86 -15.94 -7.01
CA GLU A 19 11.99 -15.02 -7.21
C GLU A 19 11.65 -13.82 -8.11
N SER A 20 10.69 -13.98 -9.02
CA SER A 20 10.32 -12.93 -9.98
C SER A 20 8.82 -12.79 -10.06
N PHE A 21 8.33 -11.56 -9.87
CA PHE A 21 6.91 -11.24 -9.91
C PHE A 21 6.66 -9.91 -10.62
N ASP A 22 6.29 -9.99 -11.90
CA ASP A 22 5.95 -8.84 -12.74
C ASP A 22 4.47 -8.90 -13.13
N LEU A 23 3.69 -7.96 -12.60
CA LEU A 23 2.30 -7.70 -12.93
C LEU A 23 2.10 -6.34 -13.58
N SER A 24 3.18 -5.69 -14.03
CA SER A 24 3.12 -4.34 -14.56
C SER A 24 2.24 -4.22 -15.81
N MET A 25 1.73 -3.01 -16.07
CA MET A 25 0.95 -2.70 -17.29
C MET A 25 -0.30 -3.56 -17.46
N ASN A 26 -1.10 -3.68 -16.38
CA ASN A 26 -2.38 -4.38 -16.32
C ASN A 26 -3.49 -3.44 -15.80
N ARG A 27 -4.67 -4.00 -15.50
CA ARG A 27 -5.83 -3.28 -14.93
C ARG A 27 -6.28 -3.89 -13.59
N LEU A 28 -5.33 -4.44 -12.85
CA LEU A 28 -5.59 -5.03 -11.53
C LEU A 28 -6.01 -3.96 -10.54
N ASN A 29 -6.88 -4.31 -9.59
CA ASN A 29 -7.45 -3.39 -8.61
C ASN A 29 -7.44 -4.00 -7.19
N GLY A 30 -7.94 -3.24 -6.22
CA GLY A 30 -7.94 -3.65 -4.82
C GLY A 30 -6.65 -3.25 -4.11
N GLU A 31 -6.31 -3.96 -3.05
CA GLU A 31 -5.13 -3.71 -2.21
C GLU A 31 -4.09 -4.80 -2.41
N ILE A 32 -2.84 -4.50 -2.05
CA ILE A 32 -1.81 -5.53 -1.88
C ILE A 32 -2.02 -6.11 -0.48
N THR A 33 -2.47 -7.36 -0.38
CA THR A 33 -2.86 -7.93 0.91
C THR A 33 -1.66 -8.32 1.77
N PRO A 34 -1.80 -8.43 3.10
CA PRO A 34 -0.69 -8.82 3.98
C PRO A 34 -0.07 -10.18 3.64
N ASN A 35 -0.77 -11.06 2.93
CA ASN A 35 -0.27 -12.37 2.49
C ASN A 35 1.02 -12.30 1.65
N PHE A 36 1.33 -11.13 1.09
CA PHE A 36 2.62 -10.84 0.47
C PHE A 36 3.81 -10.94 1.44
N SER A 37 3.58 -10.99 2.76
CA SER A 37 4.62 -11.24 3.76
C SER A 37 5.33 -12.58 3.61
N ASN A 38 4.72 -13.54 2.94
CA ASN A 38 5.30 -14.88 2.75
C ASN A 38 6.26 -14.93 1.55
N LEU A 39 6.23 -13.90 0.69
CA LEU A 39 7.12 -13.79 -0.46
C LEU A 39 8.45 -13.18 -0.01
N ASN A 40 9.36 -14.04 0.46
CA ASN A 40 10.62 -13.62 1.07
C ASN A 40 11.85 -13.79 0.15
N PHE A 41 11.65 -14.34 -1.04
CA PHE A 41 12.73 -14.65 -1.99
C PHE A 41 12.65 -13.84 -3.29
N LEU A 42 11.86 -12.76 -3.31
CA LEU A 42 11.72 -11.92 -4.50
C LEU A 42 13.04 -11.19 -4.81
N ASN A 43 13.58 -11.44 -5.98
CA ASN A 43 14.71 -10.73 -6.57
C ASN A 43 14.23 -9.67 -7.58
N ASN A 44 13.13 -9.94 -8.27
CA ASN A 44 12.54 -9.05 -9.26
C ASN A 44 11.05 -8.84 -8.94
N PHE A 45 10.64 -7.59 -8.80
CA PHE A 45 9.26 -7.25 -8.46
C PHE A 45 8.81 -5.99 -9.19
N ASN A 46 7.65 -6.05 -9.84
CA ASN A 46 7.06 -4.90 -10.50
C ASN A 46 5.53 -5.00 -10.56
N MET A 47 4.84 -4.02 -9.97
CA MET A 47 3.38 -3.86 -10.01
C MET A 47 2.95 -2.53 -10.63
N SER A 48 3.87 -1.82 -11.28
CA SER A 48 3.63 -0.50 -11.85
C SER A 48 2.50 -0.51 -12.87
N TYR A 49 1.83 0.63 -13.03
CA TYR A 49 0.79 0.85 -14.03
C TYR A 49 -0.37 -0.16 -13.90
N ASN A 50 -1.02 -0.13 -12.72
CA ASN A 50 -2.25 -0.84 -12.39
C ASN A 50 -3.21 0.11 -11.65
N ASN A 51 -4.37 -0.39 -11.21
CA ASN A 51 -5.34 0.36 -10.40
C ASN A 51 -5.29 -0.06 -8.92
N LEU A 52 -4.13 -0.48 -8.40
CA LEU A 52 -3.98 -0.86 -6.99
C LEU A 52 -4.14 0.35 -6.07
N THR A 53 -4.68 0.13 -4.87
CA THR A 53 -5.08 1.14 -3.89
C THR A 53 -4.57 0.78 -2.49
N ARG A 54 -4.75 1.69 -1.53
CA ARG A 54 -4.37 1.53 -0.11
C ARG A 54 -2.85 1.51 0.11
N GLN A 55 -2.48 1.21 1.35
CA GLN A 55 -1.11 1.20 1.81
C GLN A 55 -0.37 -0.05 1.32
N ILE A 56 0.89 0.09 0.93
CA ILE A 56 1.77 -1.05 0.70
C ILE A 56 2.04 -1.74 2.05
N PRO A 57 1.79 -3.04 2.21
CA PRO A 57 2.00 -3.74 3.47
C PRO A 57 3.39 -3.49 4.06
N ALA A 58 3.41 -2.95 5.27
CA ALA A 58 4.64 -2.74 6.03
C ALA A 58 5.22 -4.08 6.49
N SER A 59 6.50 -4.09 6.85
CA SER A 59 7.21 -5.29 7.35
C SER A 59 7.18 -6.48 6.38
N THR A 60 7.14 -6.21 5.07
CA THR A 60 7.25 -7.22 4.00
C THR A 60 8.46 -6.92 3.13
N GLN A 61 8.91 -7.91 2.34
CA GLN A 61 9.98 -7.69 1.35
C GLN A 61 9.60 -6.61 0.32
N LEU A 62 8.31 -6.31 0.13
CA LEU A 62 7.86 -5.24 -0.76
C LEU A 62 8.52 -3.89 -0.44
N GLN A 63 8.85 -3.66 0.81
CA GLN A 63 9.51 -2.45 1.28
C GLN A 63 10.95 -2.26 0.75
N SER A 64 11.59 -3.32 0.22
CA SER A 64 12.95 -3.24 -0.33
C SER A 64 13.01 -2.83 -1.80
N PHE A 65 11.88 -2.78 -2.51
CA PHE A 65 11.86 -2.44 -3.93
C PHE A 65 11.72 -0.93 -4.19
N GLU A 66 12.26 -0.47 -5.31
CA GLU A 66 12.23 0.95 -5.67
C GLU A 66 10.81 1.46 -5.92
N ASN A 67 10.61 2.77 -5.76
CA ASN A 67 9.35 3.48 -6.06
C ASN A 67 8.82 3.16 -7.47
N LEU A 68 9.71 2.98 -8.46
CA LEU A 68 9.35 2.62 -9.83
C LEU A 68 8.55 1.32 -9.93
N SER A 69 8.72 0.39 -8.99
CA SER A 69 7.96 -0.88 -8.95
C SER A 69 6.48 -0.68 -8.65
N TYR A 70 6.08 0.51 -8.20
CA TYR A 70 4.73 0.83 -7.74
C TYR A 70 4.08 2.00 -8.50
N VAL A 71 4.85 2.71 -9.33
CA VAL A 71 4.42 3.92 -10.04
C VAL A 71 3.16 3.66 -10.88
N GLY A 72 2.32 4.67 -11.06
CA GLY A 72 1.10 4.54 -11.86
C GLY A 72 -0.02 3.74 -11.19
N ASN A 73 0.03 3.57 -9.87
CA ASN A 73 -1.06 3.07 -9.03
C ASN A 73 -1.61 4.16 -8.10
N HIS A 74 -2.65 3.84 -7.34
CA HIS A 74 -3.22 4.68 -6.27
C HIS A 74 -2.70 4.33 -4.87
N LEU A 75 -1.55 3.63 -4.81
CA LEU A 75 -0.89 3.19 -3.58
C LEU A 75 -0.36 4.37 -2.74
N CYS A 76 -0.04 4.10 -1.48
CA CYS A 76 0.60 5.02 -0.54
C CYS A 76 1.43 4.24 0.50
N GLY A 77 2.20 4.96 1.31
CA GLY A 77 3.11 4.40 2.32
C GLY A 77 4.44 3.94 1.73
N PRO A 78 5.44 3.66 2.58
CA PRO A 78 6.76 3.20 2.13
C PRO A 78 6.65 1.97 1.19
N PRO A 79 7.52 1.84 0.17
CA PRO A 79 8.67 2.70 -0.15
C PRO A 79 8.30 3.98 -0.94
N LEU A 80 7.02 4.27 -1.14
CA LEU A 80 6.59 5.52 -1.75
C LEU A 80 6.75 6.70 -0.77
N THR A 81 7.10 7.87 -1.30
CA THR A 81 7.09 9.14 -0.55
C THR A 81 5.67 9.67 -0.31
N LYS A 82 4.68 9.09 -1.00
CA LYS A 82 3.26 9.44 -0.84
C LYS A 82 2.72 8.83 0.45
N ASN A 83 2.48 9.67 1.45
CA ASN A 83 1.85 9.25 2.70
C ASN A 83 0.37 8.87 2.51
N CYS A 84 -0.10 7.90 3.29
CA CYS A 84 -1.52 7.55 3.34
C CYS A 84 -2.27 8.58 4.17
N THR A 85 -3.20 9.32 3.57
CA THR A 85 -4.09 10.20 4.32
C THR A 85 -5.19 9.36 4.96
N SER A 86 -5.40 9.52 6.27
CA SER A 86 -6.49 8.90 7.01
C SER A 86 -7.84 9.51 6.64
N LYS A 87 -8.30 9.36 5.39
CA LYS A 87 -9.71 9.65 5.08
C LYS A 87 -10.57 8.48 5.53
N GLY A 88 -11.12 8.59 6.74
CA GLY A 88 -12.12 7.66 7.25
C GLY A 88 -12.28 7.59 8.78
N ILE A 89 -12.31 8.70 9.50
CA ILE A 89 -13.15 8.79 10.71
C ILE A 89 -14.14 9.95 10.44
N PRO A 90 -15.42 9.67 10.14
CA PRO A 90 -16.47 10.62 10.43
C PRO A 90 -16.47 10.78 11.95
N THR A 91 -15.91 11.89 12.43
CA THR A 91 -16.16 12.31 13.81
C THR A 91 -17.59 12.82 13.83
N ASP A 92 -18.54 11.91 14.02
CA ASP A 92 -19.85 12.26 14.55
C ASP A 92 -19.63 12.69 16.01
N VAL A 93 -19.11 13.90 16.18
CA VAL A 93 -19.13 14.61 17.46
C VAL A 93 -19.76 15.95 17.17
N ALA A 94 -21.08 15.99 17.31
CA ALA A 94 -21.75 17.23 17.67
C ALA A 94 -21.12 17.72 18.98
N ASN A 95 -20.47 18.88 18.94
CA ASN A 95 -20.68 19.98 19.89
C ASN A 95 -19.74 21.14 19.60
N ASP A 96 -20.37 22.28 19.38
CA ASP A 96 -20.14 23.60 19.96
C ASP A 96 -18.70 24.15 20.11
N GLY A 97 -18.58 25.43 19.79
CA GLY A 97 -17.32 26.10 19.47
C GLY A 97 -16.35 26.32 20.63
N SER A 98 -15.10 26.60 20.26
CA SER A 98 -14.32 27.73 20.77
C SER A 98 -12.91 27.73 20.17
N ASN A 99 -12.49 28.91 19.71
CA ASN A 99 -11.10 29.26 19.44
C ASN A 99 -10.28 29.20 20.73
N SER A 100 -9.07 28.64 20.70
CA SER A 100 -7.92 29.18 21.43
C SER A 100 -6.62 28.53 20.98
N GLU A 101 -5.64 29.40 20.74
CA GLU A 101 -4.21 29.11 20.65
C GLU A 101 -3.67 28.32 21.84
N GLY A 102 -2.51 27.67 21.61
CA GLY A 102 -1.43 27.74 22.58
C GLY A 102 -1.11 26.46 23.36
N SER A 103 -0.03 25.82 22.88
CA SER A 103 1.12 25.38 23.68
C SER A 103 1.01 24.21 24.68
N ARG A 104 2.08 23.41 24.60
CA ARG A 104 2.79 22.63 25.64
C ARG A 104 2.42 21.16 25.82
N VAL A 105 3.35 20.34 25.32
CA VAL A 105 3.75 19.04 25.86
C VAL A 105 3.93 19.08 27.39
N ASN A 106 3.56 18.01 28.11
CA ASN A 106 4.54 17.04 28.63
C ASN A 106 3.91 15.79 29.26
N TRP A 107 4.73 14.75 29.23
CA TRP A 107 4.53 13.37 29.67
C TRP A 107 4.37 13.19 31.18
N LEU A 108 3.35 12.39 31.57
CA LEU A 108 3.34 11.39 32.65
C LEU A 108 2.34 10.29 32.25
#